data_AF-A0A256IME9-F1
#
_entry.id   AF-A0A256IME9-F1
#
_cell.length_a   1.000
_cell.length_b   1.000
_cell.length_c   1.000
_cell.angle_alpha   90.00
_cell.angle_beta   90.00
_cell.angle_gamma   90.00
#
_symmetry.space_group_name_H-M   'P 1'
#
loop_
_entity.id
_entity.type
_entity.pdbx_description
1 polymer ?
#
loop_
_entity_poly.entity_id
_entity_poly.type
_entity_poly.pdbx_seq_one_letter_code
_entity_poly.pdbx_strand_id
1 'polypeptide(L)'
;MPADTQPAQTGDAIPNPMPESAAEHAENPARFLVDELHVDAGDGTTGKLMLARIRGLETIALCRYWLAVERWLAREHDREPRDQVVDALEAREETLQEEGEGIPQAGLSPEERRERAAERNAESVAVLLDEDGEERPWSSQRGAVVGASR
;
A
#
# COMPACT_ATOMS: atom_id res chain seq x y z
N MET A 1 -13.82 -11.16 -27.72
CA MET A 1 -13.05 -9.91 -27.52
C MET A 1 -11.93 -10.24 -26.55
N PRO A 2 -10.66 -10.25 -26.95
CA PRO A 2 -9.57 -10.46 -26.00
C PRO A 2 -9.39 -9.19 -25.16
N ALA A 3 -9.25 -9.37 -23.85
CA ALA A 3 -9.01 -8.31 -22.89
C ALA A 3 -7.50 -8.03 -22.81
N ASP A 4 -6.98 -7.27 -23.76
CA ASP A 4 -5.65 -6.68 -23.67
C ASP A 4 -5.75 -5.35 -22.91
N THR A 5 -5.74 -5.44 -21.59
CA THR A 5 -5.49 -4.27 -20.74
C THR A 5 -4.50 -4.72 -19.67
N GLN A 6 -3.24 -4.90 -20.09
CA GLN A 6 -2.11 -4.93 -19.18
C GLN A 6 -1.73 -3.47 -18.83
N PRO A 7 -1.89 -3.01 -17.58
CA PRO A 7 -1.41 -1.71 -17.14
C PRO A 7 0.11 -1.76 -16.86
N ALA A 8 0.90 -2.19 -17.84
CA ALA A 8 2.36 -2.36 -17.69
C ALA A 8 3.20 -1.32 -18.45
N GLN A 9 2.58 -0.42 -19.24
CA GLN A 9 3.32 0.44 -20.19
C GLN A 9 3.54 1.90 -19.76
N THR A 10 3.25 2.29 -18.52
CA THR A 10 3.45 3.69 -18.06
C THR A 10 4.77 3.90 -17.29
N GLY A 11 5.59 2.86 -17.12
CA GLY A 11 6.84 2.94 -16.34
C GLY A 11 8.03 3.65 -17.04
N ASP A 12 7.97 3.84 -18.35
CA ASP A 12 9.12 4.25 -19.19
C ASP A 12 9.33 5.76 -19.32
N ALA A 13 8.37 6.60 -18.90
CA ALA A 13 8.45 8.06 -19.13
C ALA A 13 9.10 8.86 -17.98
N ILE A 14 9.33 8.24 -16.82
CA ILE A 14 9.89 8.92 -15.64
C ILE A 14 11.35 8.50 -15.50
N PRO A 15 12.33 9.43 -15.60
CA PRO A 15 13.75 9.12 -15.47
C PRO A 15 14.00 8.32 -14.19
N ASN A 16 14.59 7.13 -14.34
CA ASN A 16 15.00 6.35 -13.20
C ASN A 16 16.39 6.86 -12.74
N PRO A 17 16.49 7.43 -11.53
CA PRO A 17 17.76 7.99 -11.06
C PRO A 17 18.81 6.93 -10.71
N MET A 18 18.41 5.65 -10.62
CA MET A 18 19.28 4.53 -10.26
C MET A 18 18.97 3.29 -11.14
N PRO A 19 19.40 3.31 -12.41
CA PRO A 19 19.05 2.27 -13.38
C PRO A 19 19.59 0.87 -13.02
N GLU A 20 20.71 0.80 -12.27
CA GLU A 20 21.29 -0.48 -11.83
C GLU A 20 20.41 -1.18 -10.78
N SER A 21 19.92 -0.45 -9.77
CA SER A 21 18.99 -0.98 -8.75
C SER A 21 17.59 -1.23 -9.31
N ALA A 22 17.19 -0.52 -10.36
CA ALA A 22 15.94 -0.75 -11.08
C ALA A 22 15.92 -2.06 -11.85
N ALA A 23 17.07 -2.44 -12.43
CA ALA A 23 17.24 -3.72 -13.10
C ALA A 23 17.21 -4.88 -12.11
N GLU A 24 17.69 -4.66 -10.88
CA GLU A 24 17.66 -5.65 -9.78
C GLU A 24 16.26 -5.81 -9.16
N HIS A 25 15.52 -4.72 -8.98
CA HIS A 25 14.21 -4.73 -8.32
C HIS A 25 13.01 -4.74 -9.28
N ALA A 26 13.25 -4.65 -10.60
CA ALA A 26 12.24 -4.58 -11.66
C ALA A 26 11.15 -3.51 -11.43
N GLU A 27 11.45 -2.46 -10.66
CA GLU A 27 10.50 -1.43 -10.26
C GLU A 27 11.16 -0.04 -10.31
N ASN A 28 10.43 0.92 -10.87
CA ASN A 28 10.77 2.35 -10.81
C ASN A 28 9.89 3.02 -9.75
N PRO A 29 10.39 3.32 -8.53
CA PRO A 29 9.61 3.98 -7.48
C PRO A 29 9.09 5.35 -7.90
N ALA A 30 9.79 6.02 -8.81
CA ALA A 30 9.41 7.36 -9.26
C ALA A 30 8.01 7.38 -9.90
N ARG A 31 7.53 6.27 -10.47
CA ARG A 31 6.15 6.17 -10.99
C ARG A 31 5.04 6.40 -9.96
N PHE A 32 5.35 6.20 -8.68
CA PHE A 32 4.42 6.46 -7.59
C PHE A 32 4.72 7.76 -6.86
N LEU A 33 5.95 8.26 -6.99
CA LEU A 33 6.47 9.38 -6.20
C LEU A 33 6.43 10.71 -6.96
N VAL A 34 6.29 10.71 -8.30
CA VAL A 34 6.23 11.93 -9.12
C VAL A 34 4.91 12.70 -8.92
N ASP A 35 3.80 12.01 -8.65
CA ASP A 35 2.53 12.70 -8.38
C ASP A 35 2.52 13.32 -6.98
N GLU A 36 1.95 14.53 -6.88
CA GLU A 36 1.71 15.20 -5.60
C GLU A 36 0.75 14.38 -4.74
N LEU A 37 1.13 14.19 -3.46
CA LEU A 37 0.30 13.57 -2.44
C LEU A 37 -0.88 14.48 -2.09
N HIS A 38 -1.92 14.41 -2.90
CA HIS A 38 -3.18 15.04 -2.57
C HIS A 38 -3.86 14.19 -1.48
N VAL A 39 -4.20 14.83 -0.35
CA VAL A 39 -5.17 14.26 0.59
C VAL A 39 -6.49 14.24 -0.14
N ASP A 40 -6.87 13.07 -0.63
CA ASP A 40 -8.07 12.90 -1.42
C ASP A 40 -9.30 13.29 -0.60
N ALA A 41 -9.92 14.41 -0.97
CA ALA A 41 -11.26 14.79 -0.51
C ALA A 41 -12.37 14.17 -1.38
N GLY A 42 -12.01 13.41 -2.43
CA GLY A 42 -12.92 12.63 -3.28
C GLY A 42 -12.28 11.27 -3.64
N ASP A 43 -13.10 10.23 -3.83
CA ASP A 43 -12.84 8.81 -4.18
C ASP A 43 -11.57 8.01 -3.76
N GLY A 44 -10.46 8.63 -3.32
CA GLY A 44 -9.52 8.03 -2.38
C GLY A 44 -8.40 7.18 -2.97
N THR A 45 -7.90 7.47 -4.17
CA THR A 45 -7.13 6.49 -4.95
C THR A 45 -5.63 6.78 -5.08
N THR A 46 -5.18 8.03 -5.21
CA THR A 46 -3.78 8.29 -5.66
C THR A 46 -2.74 8.24 -4.53
N GLY A 47 -2.88 9.05 -3.47
CA GLY A 47 -1.95 9.03 -2.33
C GLY A 47 -1.99 7.71 -1.53
N LYS A 48 -3.17 7.05 -1.52
CA LYS A 48 -3.34 5.75 -0.87
C LYS A 48 -2.63 4.61 -1.61
N LEU A 49 -2.47 4.71 -2.93
CA LEU A 49 -1.80 3.68 -3.72
C LEU A 49 -0.30 3.61 -3.42
N MET A 50 0.36 4.76 -3.29
CA MET A 50 1.79 4.84 -2.94
C MET A 50 2.04 4.27 -1.53
N LEU A 51 1.26 4.66 -0.52
CA LEU A 51 1.40 4.13 0.84
C LEU A 51 1.06 2.64 0.91
N ALA A 52 0.04 2.18 0.18
CA ALA A 52 -0.28 0.76 0.07
C ALA A 52 0.87 -0.02 -0.58
N ARG A 53 1.53 0.56 -1.59
CA ARG A 53 2.71 -0.04 -2.22
C ARG A 53 3.89 -0.14 -1.27
N ILE A 54 4.16 0.91 -0.48
CA ILE A 54 5.21 0.92 0.56
C ILE A 54 4.98 -0.21 1.58
N ARG A 55 3.74 -0.39 2.05
CA ARG A 55 3.40 -1.50 2.96
C ARG A 55 3.67 -2.88 2.36
N GLY A 56 3.57 -3.01 1.04
CA GLY A 56 3.83 -4.24 0.30
C GLY A 56 5.28 -4.42 -0.14
N LEU A 57 6.23 -3.61 0.33
CA LEU A 57 7.65 -3.85 0.05
C LEU A 57 8.14 -5.06 0.85
N GLU A 58 8.93 -5.89 0.19
CA GLU A 58 9.30 -7.23 0.71
C GLU A 58 10.70 -7.26 1.31
N THR A 59 11.56 -6.30 0.98
CA THR A 59 12.96 -6.30 1.44
C THR A 59 13.37 -4.93 1.96
N ILE A 60 14.32 -4.94 2.90
CA ILE A 60 14.97 -3.75 3.45
C ILE A 60 15.69 -3.01 2.33
N ALA A 61 16.36 -3.74 1.43
CA ALA A 61 17.01 -3.17 0.25
C ALA A 61 16.03 -2.36 -0.60
N LEU A 62 14.82 -2.88 -0.83
CA LEU A 62 13.79 -2.21 -1.60
C LEU A 62 13.25 -0.96 -0.89
N CYS A 63 13.08 -1.00 0.44
CA CYS A 63 12.71 0.18 1.23
C CYS A 63 13.77 1.30 1.11
N ARG A 64 15.05 0.95 1.23
CA ARG A 64 16.17 1.89 1.10
C ARG A 64 16.30 2.47 -0.31
N TYR A 65 16.04 1.66 -1.33
CA TYR A 65 16.00 2.12 -2.72
C TYR A 65 14.87 3.14 -2.93
N TRP A 66 13.66 2.86 -2.44
CA TRP A 66 12.55 3.82 -2.49
C TRP A 66 12.86 5.13 -1.76
N LEU A 67 13.52 5.06 -0.60
CA LEU A 67 13.94 6.25 0.15
C LEU A 67 14.97 7.07 -0.63
N ALA A 68 15.92 6.41 -1.29
CA ALA A 68 16.91 7.07 -2.14
C ALA A 68 16.24 7.80 -3.33
N VAL A 69 15.23 7.20 -3.95
CA VAL A 69 14.46 7.82 -5.03
C VAL A 69 13.66 9.02 -4.54
N GLU A 70 13.00 8.95 -3.37
CA GLU A 70 12.30 10.11 -2.79
C GLU A 70 13.26 11.27 -2.51
N ARG A 71 14.43 10.99 -1.94
CA ARG A 71 15.47 12.01 -1.71
C ARG A 71 16.02 12.61 -2.99
N TRP A 72 16.12 11.81 -4.06
CA TRP A 72 16.54 12.31 -5.36
C TRP A 72 15.46 13.22 -5.97
N LEU A 73 14.21 12.79 -5.99
CA LEU A 73 13.08 13.59 -6.47
C LEU A 73 12.95 14.90 -5.69
N ALA A 74 13.13 14.85 -4.37
CA ALA A 74 13.13 16.03 -3.52
C ALA A 74 14.14 17.09 -4.01
N ARG A 75 15.38 16.67 -4.28
CA ARG A 75 16.43 17.54 -4.84
C ARG A 75 16.10 18.06 -6.23
N GLU A 76 15.58 17.20 -7.12
CA GLU A 76 15.24 17.59 -8.49
C GLU A 76 14.10 18.64 -8.53
N HIS A 77 13.19 18.57 -7.56
CA HIS A 77 12.06 19.48 -7.44
C HIS A 77 12.28 20.63 -6.43
N ASP A 78 13.51 20.82 -5.94
CA ASP A 78 13.88 21.84 -4.93
C ASP A 78 12.93 21.86 -3.72
N ARG A 79 12.59 20.66 -3.22
CA ARG A 79 11.75 20.45 -2.03
C ARG A 79 12.44 19.53 -1.04
N GLU A 80 11.94 19.50 0.19
CA GLU A 80 12.32 18.45 1.14
C GLU A 80 11.65 17.11 0.79
N PRO A 81 12.26 15.97 1.16
CA PRO A 81 11.59 14.67 1.16
C PRO A 81 10.29 14.76 1.94
N ARG A 82 9.25 14.08 1.47
CA ARG A 82 7.94 14.10 2.12
C ARG A 82 8.00 13.26 3.39
N ASP A 83 7.83 13.88 4.56
CA ASP A 83 7.86 13.20 5.86
C ASP A 83 6.98 11.94 5.88
N GLN A 84 5.76 12.02 5.37
CA GLN A 84 4.85 10.87 5.30
C GLN A 84 5.39 9.67 4.49
N VAL A 85 6.19 9.94 3.44
CA VAL A 85 6.84 8.89 2.65
C VAL A 85 8.02 8.30 3.40
N VAL A 86 8.82 9.16 4.02
CA VAL A 86 9.99 8.78 4.83
C VAL A 86 9.54 7.91 6.00
N ASP A 87 8.59 8.39 6.80
CA ASP A 87 8.04 7.67 7.96
C ASP A 87 7.48 6.31 7.55
N ALA A 88 6.75 6.23 6.44
CA ALA A 88 6.17 4.98 5.96
C ALA A 88 7.24 3.96 5.52
N LEU A 89 8.33 4.43 4.91
CA LEU A 89 9.45 3.59 4.50
C LEU A 89 10.26 3.10 5.71
N GLU A 90 10.51 3.97 6.68
CA GLU A 90 11.22 3.64 7.91
C GLU A 90 10.44 2.63 8.75
N ALA A 91 9.13 2.87 8.97
CA ALA A 91 8.27 1.93 9.68
C ALA A 91 8.20 0.56 8.99
N ARG A 92 8.19 0.54 7.65
CA ARG A 92 8.23 -0.73 6.92
C ARG A 92 9.57 -1.43 7.03
N GLU A 93 10.68 -0.70 6.95
CA GLU A 93 12.02 -1.25 7.16
C GLU A 93 12.14 -1.87 8.55
N GLU A 94 11.67 -1.18 9.60
CA GLU A 94 11.64 -1.69 10.97
C GLU A 94 10.82 -2.99 11.07
N THR A 95 9.61 -3.01 10.48
CA THR A 95 8.79 -4.23 10.42
C THR A 95 9.55 -5.40 9.79
N LEU A 96 10.27 -5.16 8.68
CA LEU A 96 11.05 -6.19 8.00
C LEU A 96 12.31 -6.62 8.79
N GLN A 97 12.86 -5.73 9.62
CA GLN A 97 13.95 -6.06 10.54
C GLN A 97 13.47 -6.96 11.68
N GLU A 98 12.26 -6.73 12.19
CA GLU A 98 11.66 -7.50 13.28
C GLU A 98 11.09 -8.85 12.82
N GLU A 99 10.33 -8.86 11.72
CA GLU A 99 9.60 -10.03 11.23
C GLU A 99 10.41 -10.87 10.22
N GLY A 100 11.46 -10.30 9.64
CA GLY A 100 12.22 -10.85 8.52
C GLY A 100 11.73 -10.39 7.14
N GLU A 101 12.59 -10.53 6.13
CA GLU A 101 12.26 -10.17 4.74
C GLU A 101 11.30 -11.19 4.07
N GLY A 102 10.52 -10.70 3.11
CA GLY A 102 9.51 -11.45 2.36
C GLY A 102 8.07 -11.01 2.68
N ILE A 103 7.11 -11.41 1.83
CA ILE A 103 5.69 -11.28 2.21
C ILE A 103 5.43 -12.33 3.30
N PRO A 104 4.87 -11.97 4.49
CA PRO A 104 4.55 -12.94 5.54
C PRO A 104 3.61 -14.07 5.10
N GLN A 105 2.96 -13.92 3.94
CA GLN A 105 2.05 -14.90 3.34
C GLN A 105 2.66 -15.69 2.16
N ALA A 106 3.87 -15.33 1.70
CA ALA A 106 4.58 -16.07 0.68
C ALA A 106 4.91 -17.47 1.21
N GLY A 107 4.56 -18.51 0.45
CA GLY A 107 4.73 -19.91 0.86
C GLY A 107 3.58 -20.48 1.70
N LEU A 108 2.68 -19.66 2.23
CA LEU A 108 1.47 -20.14 2.89
C LEU A 108 0.44 -20.63 1.86
N SER A 109 -0.21 -21.74 2.16
CA SER A 109 -1.40 -22.21 1.45
C SER A 109 -2.59 -21.24 1.65
N PRO A 110 -3.63 -21.32 0.81
CA PRO A 110 -4.86 -20.53 0.99
C PRO A 110 -5.58 -20.77 2.32
N GLU A 111 -5.34 -21.90 2.98
CA GLU A 111 -5.93 -22.24 4.27
C GLU A 111 -5.18 -21.58 5.42
N GLU A 112 -3.85 -21.68 5.44
CA GLU A 112 -2.99 -21.00 6.42
C GLU A 112 -3.10 -19.48 6.33
N ARG A 113 -3.28 -18.93 5.13
CA ARG A 113 -3.59 -17.50 4.94
C ARG A 113 -4.91 -17.10 5.58
N ARG A 114 -5.94 -17.94 5.48
CA ARG A 114 -7.26 -17.69 6.08
C ARG A 114 -7.20 -17.80 7.60
N GLU A 115 -6.45 -18.77 8.12
CA GLU A 115 -6.27 -18.97 9.56
C GLU A 115 -5.57 -17.78 10.22
N ARG A 116 -4.42 -17.34 9.69
CA ARG A 116 -3.75 -16.11 10.18
C ARG A 116 -4.61 -14.86 10.06
N ALA A 117 -5.37 -14.73 8.97
CA ALA A 117 -6.29 -13.60 8.82
C ALA A 117 -7.44 -13.67 9.84
N ALA A 118 -7.92 -14.87 10.18
CA ALA A 118 -8.95 -15.08 11.18
C ALA A 118 -8.46 -14.79 12.60
N GLU A 119 -7.23 -15.20 12.96
CA GLU A 119 -6.60 -14.86 14.23
C GLU A 119 -6.50 -13.33 14.41
N ARG A 120 -6.00 -12.63 13.39
CA ARG A 120 -5.88 -11.17 13.43
C ARG A 120 -7.23 -10.45 13.43
N ASN A 121 -8.25 -11.00 12.74
CA ASN A 121 -9.61 -10.44 12.78
C ASN A 121 -10.33 -10.75 14.11
N ALA A 122 -9.95 -11.79 14.85
CA ALA A 122 -10.53 -12.06 16.17
C ALA A 122 -10.24 -10.95 17.18
N GLU A 123 -9.18 -10.16 16.94
CA GLU A 123 -8.78 -9.02 17.77
C GLU A 123 -9.43 -7.69 17.34
N SER A 124 -10.18 -7.65 16.23
CA SER A 124 -10.75 -6.41 15.69
C SER A 124 -12.13 -6.61 15.07
N VAL A 125 -13.15 -5.93 15.62
CA VAL A 125 -14.53 -5.96 15.10
C VAL A 125 -14.87 -4.61 14.47
N ALA A 126 -15.30 -4.63 13.21
CA ALA A 126 -15.83 -3.43 12.55
C ALA A 126 -17.29 -3.21 12.98
N VAL A 127 -17.59 -2.05 13.54
CA VAL A 127 -18.93 -1.62 13.95
C VAL A 127 -19.39 -0.42 13.11
N LEU A 128 -20.69 -0.30 12.88
CA LEU A 128 -21.27 0.92 12.31
C LEU A 128 -21.58 1.89 13.43
N LEU A 129 -21.14 3.13 13.31
CA LEU A 129 -21.46 4.19 14.25
C LEU A 129 -22.42 5.19 13.59
N ASP A 130 -23.26 5.84 14.39
CA ASP A 130 -24.04 7.00 13.93
C ASP A 130 -23.31 8.34 14.08
N GLU A 131 -24.04 9.43 13.82
CA GLU A 131 -23.54 10.80 13.90
C GLU A 131 -23.10 11.18 15.33
N ASP A 132 -23.65 10.51 16.34
CA ASP A 132 -23.32 10.71 17.75
C ASP A 132 -22.23 9.74 18.25
N GLY A 133 -21.76 8.83 17.38
CA GLY A 133 -20.72 7.84 17.69
C GLY A 133 -21.24 6.56 18.36
N GLU A 134 -22.55 6.35 18.38
CA GLU A 134 -23.17 5.17 18.99
C GLU A 134 -23.26 4.01 17.98
N GLU A 135 -23.06 2.79 18.47
CA GLU A 135 -23.10 1.59 17.62
C GLU A 135 -24.50 1.33 17.08
N ARG A 136 -24.59 1.08 15.77
CA ARG A 136 -25.82 0.74 15.08
C ARG A 136 -25.77 -0.62 14.41
N PRO A 137 -26.92 -1.33 14.36
CA PRO A 137 -27.00 -2.61 13.66
C PRO A 137 -26.66 -2.48 12.17
N TRP A 138 -25.96 -3.47 11.62
CA TRP A 138 -25.63 -3.53 10.20
C TRP A 138 -26.85 -3.57 9.27
N SER A 139 -27.97 -4.09 9.76
CA SER A 139 -29.26 -4.06 9.05
C SER A 139 -29.83 -2.65 8.88
N SER A 140 -29.30 -1.64 9.57
CA SER A 140 -29.78 -0.25 9.46
C SER A 140 -29.21 0.51 8.25
N GLN A 141 -28.22 -0.06 7.55
CA GLN A 141 -27.69 0.51 6.32
C GLN A 141 -28.78 0.56 5.24
N ARG A 142 -28.94 1.70 4.59
CA ARG A 142 -29.96 1.91 3.56
C ARG A 142 -29.69 0.99 2.36
N GLY A 143 -30.58 0.02 2.11
CA GLY A 143 -30.41 -1.01 1.07
C GLY A 143 -29.81 -2.34 1.56
N ALA A 144 -29.51 -2.49 2.84
CA ALA A 144 -29.09 -3.77 3.42
C ALA A 144 -30.28 -4.75 3.47
N VAL A 145 -30.11 -5.94 2.91
CA VAL A 145 -31.09 -7.03 3.01
C VAL A 145 -30.43 -8.18 3.75
N VAL A 146 -30.90 -8.49 4.96
CA VAL A 146 -30.37 -9.62 5.75
C VAL A 146 -31.21 -10.86 5.43
N GLY A 147 -30.63 -11.80 4.69
CA GLY A 147 -31.21 -13.12 4.47
C GLY A 147 -30.68 -14.12 5.49
N ALA A 148 -31.57 -14.89 6.13
CA ALA A 148 -31.15 -16.01 6.96
C ALA A 148 -30.65 -17.15 6.05
N SER A 149 -29.38 -17.52 6.18
CA SER A 149 -28.86 -18.77 5.59
C SER A 149 -29.54 -19.94 6.28
N ARG A 150 -30.29 -20.74 5.51
CA ARG A 150 -30.95 -21.96 5.97
C ARG A 150 -30.12 -23.18 5.61
#